data_AF-A0A2N2LIT5-F1
#
_entry.id   AF-A0A2N2LIT5-F1
#
_cell.length_a   1.000
_cell.length_b   1.000
_cell.length_c   1.000
_cell.angle_alpha   90.00
_cell.angle_beta   90.00
_cell.angle_gamma   90.00
#
_symmetry.space_group_name_H-M   'P 1'
#
loop_
_entity.id
_entity.type
_entity.pdbx_description
1 polymer ?
#
loop_
_entity_poly.entity_id
_entity_poly.type
_entity_poly.pdbx_seq_one_letter_code
_entity_poly.pdbx_strand_id
1 'polypeptide(L)'
;MTAHTPTHTIATTERALPRLRPYQAEIARAILGRIAAHEGGSISVEIARQGGKNELSAQVELATLVGHAGTGGALVKCAPTLTPQARISLERLTARAEAAGLGGL
;
A
#
# COMPACT_ATOMS: atom_id res chain seq x y z
N MET A 1 44.56 23.37 -12.48
CA MET A 1 43.14 23.75 -12.62
C MET A 1 42.32 22.50 -12.29
N THR A 2 42.03 22.30 -11.01
CA THR A 2 41.54 21.03 -10.47
C THR A 2 40.01 21.03 -10.53
N ALA A 3 39.42 20.19 -11.37
CA ALA A 3 37.98 20.05 -11.47
C ALA A 3 37.44 19.39 -10.19
N HIS A 4 36.68 20.16 -9.41
CA HIS A 4 35.97 19.69 -8.23
C HIS A 4 34.70 18.98 -8.72
N THR A 5 34.70 17.65 -8.71
CA THR A 5 33.49 16.85 -8.98
C THR A 5 32.51 17.06 -7.84
N PRO A 6 31.28 17.57 -8.06
CA PRO A 6 30.29 17.64 -7.01
C PRO A 6 29.78 16.23 -6.69
N THR A 7 30.16 15.73 -5.51
CA THR A 7 29.52 14.57 -4.89
C THR A 7 28.08 14.96 -4.54
N HIS A 8 27.13 14.64 -5.41
CA HIS A 8 25.72 14.66 -5.05
C HIS A 8 25.45 13.47 -4.13
N THR A 9 25.59 13.68 -2.82
CA THR A 9 25.04 12.80 -1.79
C THR A 9 23.52 12.82 -1.92
N ILE A 10 22.95 11.81 -2.57
CA ILE A 10 21.51 11.58 -2.56
C ILE A 10 21.17 11.15 -1.13
N ALA A 11 20.53 12.05 -0.39
CA ALA A 11 19.97 11.72 0.91
C ALA A 11 18.96 10.58 0.72
N THR A 12 19.29 9.38 1.21
CA THR A 12 18.35 8.28 1.36
C THR A 12 17.32 8.71 2.39
N THR A 13 16.25 9.39 1.95
CA THR A 13 15.05 9.52 2.78
C THR A 13 14.60 8.11 3.08
N GLU A 14 14.68 7.70 4.36
CA GLU A 14 14.12 6.44 4.84
C GLU A 14 12.73 6.28 4.25
N ARG A 15 12.57 5.30 3.36
CA ARG A 15 11.34 5.08 2.62
C ARG A 15 10.37 4.38 3.57
N ALA A 16 9.85 5.10 4.57
CA ALA A 16 8.96 4.54 5.57
C ALA A 16 7.52 4.45 5.07
N LEU A 17 6.80 3.40 5.47
CA LEU A 17 5.37 3.27 5.22
C LEU A 17 4.62 4.45 5.90
N PRO A 18 3.74 5.17 5.18
CA PRO A 18 2.99 6.26 5.79
C PRO A 18 2.10 5.77 6.92
N ARG A 19 2.11 6.47 8.04
CA ARG A 19 1.25 6.13 9.17
C ARG A 19 -0.22 6.35 8.82
N LEU A 20 -1.05 5.32 8.99
CA LEU A 20 -2.50 5.44 8.88
C LEU A 20 -3.07 6.31 10.02
N ARG A 21 -4.05 7.15 9.69
CA ARG A 21 -4.85 7.89 10.67
C ARG A 21 -5.65 6.89 11.53
N PRO A 22 -6.05 7.25 12.77
CA PRO A 22 -6.76 6.32 13.66
C PRO A 22 -7.98 5.63 13.03
N TYR A 23 -8.84 6.36 12.31
CA TYR A 23 -9.99 5.78 11.62
C TYR A 23 -9.58 4.83 10.47
N GLN A 24 -8.51 5.14 9.75
CA GLN A 24 -7.99 4.26 8.70
C GLN A 24 -7.45 2.97 9.32
N ALA A 25 -6.74 3.07 10.44
CA ALA A 25 -6.24 1.90 11.17
C ALA A 25 -7.37 1.03 11.72
N GLU A 26 -8.49 1.62 12.15
CA GLU A 26 -9.69 0.90 12.55
C GLU A 26 -10.30 0.11 11.38
N ILE A 27 -10.46 0.76 10.22
CA ILE A 27 -10.94 0.10 9.02
C ILE A 27 -9.98 -1.03 8.60
N ALA A 28 -8.67 -0.79 8.62
CA ALA A 28 -7.66 -1.80 8.27
C ALA A 28 -7.74 -3.02 9.21
N ARG A 29 -7.86 -2.79 10.53
CA ARG A 29 -8.01 -3.86 11.52
C ARG A 29 -9.29 -4.67 11.29
N ALA A 30 -10.40 -4.03 10.97
CA ALA A 30 -11.65 -4.72 10.67
C ALA A 30 -11.53 -5.60 9.42
N ILE A 31 -10.92 -5.09 8.34
CA ILE A 31 -10.73 -5.86 7.10
C ILE A 31 -9.75 -7.02 7.33
N LEU A 32 -8.56 -6.74 7.86
CA LEU A 32 -7.50 -7.74 8.05
C LEU A 32 -7.88 -8.80 9.09
N GLY A 33 -8.65 -8.42 10.12
CA GLY A 33 -9.17 -9.37 11.11
C GLY A 33 -10.08 -10.42 10.48
N ARG A 34 -10.98 -10.01 9.59
CA ARG A 34 -11.88 -10.94 8.87
C ARG A 34 -11.13 -11.84 7.88
N ILE A 35 -10.13 -11.28 7.19
CA ILE A 35 -9.25 -12.06 6.31
C ILE A 35 -8.52 -13.14 7.13
N ALA A 36 -7.92 -12.76 8.26
CA ALA A 36 -7.19 -13.68 9.14
C ALA A 36 -8.10 -14.76 9.75
N ALA A 37 -9.36 -14.44 10.01
CA ALA A 37 -10.37 -15.38 10.49
C ALA A 37 -11.02 -16.22 9.36
N HIS A 38 -10.61 -16.03 8.10
CA HIS A 38 -11.22 -16.64 6.92
C HIS A 38 -12.74 -16.44 6.83
N GLU A 39 -13.21 -15.27 7.28
CA GLU A 39 -14.62 -14.91 7.23
C GLU A 39 -15.00 -14.42 5.83
N GLY A 40 -15.99 -15.06 5.21
CA GLY A 40 -16.62 -14.54 4.00
C GLY A 40 -17.49 -13.31 4.27
N GLY A 41 -18.01 -12.68 3.21
CA GLY A 41 -18.93 -11.54 3.28
C GLY A 41 -18.32 -10.24 2.74
N SER A 42 -18.97 -9.11 3.02
CA SER A 42 -18.55 -7.79 2.55
C SER A 42 -18.36 -6.80 3.70
N ILE A 43 -17.48 -5.83 3.49
CA ILE A 43 -17.34 -4.62 4.32
C ILE A 43 -17.51 -3.43 3.37
N SER A 44 -18.46 -2.55 3.69
CA SER A 44 -18.65 -1.26 3.01
C SER A 44 -18.17 -0.15 3.93
N VAL A 45 -17.35 0.76 3.39
CA VAL A 45 -16.80 1.88 4.16
C VAL A 45 -16.99 3.18 3.39
N GLU A 46 -17.65 4.14 4.03
CA GLU A 46 -17.77 5.50 3.52
C GLU A 46 -16.67 6.37 4.09
N ILE A 47 -15.92 7.03 3.20
CA ILE A 47 -14.79 7.88 3.57
C ILE A 47 -14.96 9.23 2.88
N ALA A 48 -14.76 10.31 3.64
CA ALA A 48 -14.78 11.68 3.12
C ALA A 48 -13.85 11.85 1.90
N ARG A 49 -14.18 12.81 1.03
CA ARG A 49 -13.34 13.15 -0.13
C ARG A 49 -11.92 13.48 0.34
N GLN A 50 -10.91 12.87 -0.31
CA GLN A 50 -9.49 12.96 0.10
C GLN A 50 -9.18 12.42 1.51
N GLY A 51 -10.05 11.62 2.12
CA GLY A 51 -9.82 10.96 3.40
C GLY A 51 -8.83 9.78 3.35
N GLY A 52 -7.85 9.81 2.44
CA GLY A 52 -6.79 8.80 2.38
C GLY A 52 -7.24 7.38 2.07
N LYS A 53 -8.43 7.16 1.49
CA LYS A 53 -8.95 5.82 1.15
C LYS A 53 -7.99 4.98 0.29
N ASN A 54 -7.26 5.64 -0.62
CA ASN A 54 -6.33 4.95 -1.52
C ASN A 54 -5.07 4.48 -0.78
N GLU A 55 -4.61 5.23 0.22
CA GLU A 55 -3.46 4.85 1.04
C GLU A 55 -3.81 3.67 1.96
N LEU A 56 -4.98 3.75 2.60
CA LEU A 56 -5.54 2.65 3.37
C LEU A 56 -5.65 1.37 2.51
N SER A 57 -6.24 1.48 1.32
CA SER A 57 -6.39 0.33 0.43
C SER A 57 -5.04 -0.30 0.07
N ALA A 58 -4.04 0.51 -0.33
CA ALA A 58 -2.73 -0.02 -0.70
C ALA A 58 -2.03 -0.76 0.45
N GLN A 59 -2.17 -0.27 1.69
CA GLN A 59 -1.59 -0.95 2.85
C GLN A 59 -2.34 -2.23 3.24
N VAL A 60 -3.67 -2.25 3.11
CA VAL A 60 -4.48 -3.47 3.31
C VAL A 60 -4.12 -4.53 2.26
N GLU A 61 -3.99 -4.12 1.00
CA GLU A 61 -3.58 -4.98 -0.12
C GLU A 61 -2.18 -5.56 0.15
N LEU A 62 -1.21 -4.70 0.52
CA LEU A 62 0.14 -5.13 0.85
C LEU A 62 0.18 -6.11 2.03
N ALA A 63 -0.48 -5.78 3.14
CA ALA A 63 -0.52 -6.65 4.32
C ALA A 63 -1.16 -8.01 4.00
N THR A 64 -2.20 -8.02 3.17
CA THR A 64 -2.86 -9.26 2.73
C THR A 64 -1.93 -10.11 1.88
N LEU A 65 -1.26 -9.52 0.89
CA LEU A 65 -0.31 -10.21 0.01
C LEU A 65 0.88 -10.78 0.80
N VAL A 66 1.47 -9.98 1.69
CA VAL A 66 2.58 -10.40 2.53
C VAL A 66 2.16 -11.51 3.49
N GLY A 67 1.01 -11.37 4.15
CA GLY A 67 0.48 -12.37 5.08
C GLY A 67 0.20 -13.73 4.44
N HIS A 68 -0.05 -13.77 3.12
CA HIS A 68 -0.35 -14.98 2.36
C HIS A 68 0.74 -15.34 1.34
N ALA A 69 1.93 -14.76 1.43
CA ALA A 69 3.01 -14.98 0.45
C ALA A 69 3.43 -16.46 0.36
N GLY A 70 3.34 -17.21 1.46
CA GLY A 70 3.68 -18.64 1.50
C GLY A 70 2.59 -19.57 0.93
N THR A 71 1.32 -19.16 0.94
CA THR A 71 0.21 -19.95 0.40
C THR A 71 -0.15 -19.54 -1.03
N GLY A 72 0.22 -18.33 -1.44
CA GLY A 72 -0.25 -17.71 -2.67
C GLY A 72 -1.72 -17.31 -2.60
N GLY A 73 -2.27 -16.92 -3.76
CA GLY A 73 -3.65 -16.48 -3.91
C GLY A 73 -3.79 -15.36 -4.93
N ALA A 74 -5.02 -14.89 -5.11
CA ALA A 74 -5.32 -13.76 -5.99
C ALA A 74 -6.07 -12.68 -5.21
N LEU A 75 -5.64 -11.42 -5.40
CA LEU A 75 -6.33 -10.24 -4.91
C LEU A 75 -6.85 -9.45 -6.10
N VAL A 76 -8.14 -9.12 -6.10
CA VAL A 76 -8.79 -8.39 -7.21
C VAL A 76 -9.04 -6.96 -6.79
N LYS A 77 -8.46 -6.01 -7.55
CA LYS A 77 -8.70 -4.58 -7.38
C LYS A 77 -9.67 -4.08 -8.45
N CYS A 78 -10.83 -3.61 -8.01
CA CYS A 78 -11.76 -2.90 -8.88
C CYS A 78 -11.51 -1.39 -8.81
N ALA A 79 -11.45 -0.74 -9.96
CA ALA A 79 -11.34 0.71 -10.09
C ALA A 79 -12.22 1.20 -11.25
N PRO A 80 -12.68 2.47 -11.25
CA PRO A 80 -13.58 2.98 -12.30
C PRO A 80 -13.00 2.90 -13.72
N THR A 81 -11.67 2.98 -13.86
CA THR A 81 -10.96 2.82 -15.13
C THR A 81 -9.64 2.09 -14.93
N LEU A 82 -9.15 1.40 -15.97
CA LEU A 82 -7.80 0.86 -15.99
C LEU A 82 -6.77 2.00 -15.93
N THR A 83 -6.92 2.98 -16.82
CA THR A 83 -6.10 4.19 -16.87
C THR A 83 -6.98 5.42 -16.54
N PRO A 84 -6.56 6.30 -15.60
CA PRO A 84 -5.38 6.19 -14.76
C PRO A 84 -5.62 5.42 -13.43
N GLN A 85 -6.87 5.10 -13.07
CA GLN A 85 -7.21 4.75 -11.68
C GLN A 85 -6.57 3.45 -11.17
N ALA A 86 -6.68 2.35 -11.92
CA ALA A 86 -6.07 1.09 -11.52
C ALA A 86 -4.54 1.18 -11.54
N ARG A 87 -3.96 1.83 -12.55
CA ARG A 87 -2.50 2.05 -12.65
C ARG A 87 -1.94 2.82 -11.45
N ILE A 88 -2.57 3.94 -11.07
CA ILE A 88 -2.18 4.71 -9.88
C ILE A 88 -2.30 3.87 -8.60
N SER A 89 -3.31 2.99 -8.52
CA SER A 89 -3.47 2.10 -7.37
C SER A 89 -2.33 1.08 -7.29
N LEU A 90 -1.95 0.47 -8.42
CA LEU A 90 -0.84 -0.46 -8.50
C LEU A 90 0.50 0.22 -8.19
N GLU A 91 0.77 1.39 -8.79
CA GLU A 91 1.98 2.18 -8.52
C GLU A 91 2.10 2.51 -7.03
N ARG A 92 0.99 2.85 -6.37
CA ARG A 92 0.97 3.07 -4.92
C ARG A 92 1.30 1.80 -4.15
N LEU A 93 0.68 0.66 -4.50
CA LEU A 93 0.97 -0.62 -3.86
C LEU A 93 2.46 -0.97 -3.97
N THR A 94 3.03 -0.86 -5.18
CA THR A 94 4.46 -1.10 -5.42
C THR A 94 5.34 -0.17 -4.59
N ALA A 95 5.02 1.13 -4.55
CA ALA A 95 5.76 2.08 -3.72
C ALA A 95 5.69 1.76 -2.21
N ARG A 96 4.60 1.15 -1.73
CA ARG A 96 4.50 0.66 -0.35
C ARG A 96 5.27 -0.63 -0.13
N ALA A 97 5.30 -1.53 -1.10
CA ALA A 97 6.15 -2.71 -1.05
C ALA A 97 7.64 -2.29 -0.97
N GLU A 98 8.08 -1.35 -1.79
CA GLU A 98 9.43 -0.77 -1.71
C GLU A 98 9.71 -0.16 -0.32
N ALA A 99 8.76 0.63 0.21
CA ALA A 99 8.89 1.22 1.54
C ALA A 99 8.94 0.19 2.67
N ALA A 100 8.34 -0.98 2.46
CA ALA A 100 8.40 -2.11 3.38
C ALA A 100 9.67 -2.96 3.22
N GLY A 101 10.59 -2.60 2.31
CA GLY A 101 11.80 -3.36 2.02
C GLY A 101 11.58 -4.56 1.08
N LEU A 102 10.45 -4.62 0.38
CA LEU A 102 10.06 -5.72 -0.51
C LEU A 102 10.32 -5.43 -2.01
N GLY A 103 10.94 -4.29 -2.33
CA GLY A 103 11.13 -3.81 -3.71
C GLY A 103 12.15 -4.56 -4.57
N GLY A 104 12.67 -5.69 -4.10
CA GLY A 104 13.67 -6.52 -4.80
C GLY A 104 13.24 -7.98 -4.99
N LEU A 105 11.97 -8.30 -4.71
CA LEU A 105 11.32 -9.53 -5.15
C LEU A 105 10.98 -9.43 -6.64
#